data_AF-A0A847N3R6-F1
#
_entry.id   AF-A0A847N3R6-F1
#
_cell.length_a   1.000
_cell.length_b   1.000
_cell.length_c   1.000
_cell.angle_alpha   90.00
_cell.angle_beta   90.00
_cell.angle_gamma   90.00
#
_symmetry.space_group_name_H-M   'P 1'
#
loop_
_entity.id
_entity.type
_entity.pdbx_description
1 polymer ?
#
loop_
_entity_poly.entity_id
_entity_poly.type
_entity_poly.pdbx_seq_one_letter_code
_entity_poly.pdbx_strand_id
1 'polypeptide(L)'
;DTILKIIGAESGWLGVVLAAIVGAITLIPGFVAFPTAALLLNGGAGYMQIGAFISTLMMVGIVTLPVEFKYFGKRLAIYRNILAFFFSFLVAFVIGQVMEVVL
;
A
#
# COMPACT_ATOMS: atom_id res chain seq x y z
N ASP A 1 -0.37 -1.72 20.85
CA ASP A 1 -0.41 -3.20 20.91
C ASP A 1 -1.02 -3.89 19.68
N THR A 2 -2.28 -3.63 19.32
CA THR A 2 -2.92 -4.33 18.17
C THR A 2 -2.32 -3.99 16.81
N ILE A 3 -1.95 -2.72 16.57
CA ILE A 3 -1.34 -2.26 15.31
C ILE A 3 0.04 -2.90 15.11
N LEU A 4 0.86 -3.00 16.16
CA LEU A 4 2.17 -3.65 16.14
C LEU A 4 2.09 -5.13 15.76
N LYS A 5 1.05 -5.86 16.20
CA LYS A 5 0.86 -7.26 15.83
C LYS A 5 0.46 -7.47 14.36
N ILE A 6 -0.19 -6.48 13.74
CA ILE A 6 -0.77 -6.61 12.40
C ILE A 6 0.12 -6.00 11.32
N ILE A 7 0.76 -4.87 11.60
CA ILE A 7 1.60 -4.10 10.65
C ILE A 7 2.94 -3.66 11.24
N GLY A 8 3.29 -4.13 12.45
CA GLY A 8 4.56 -3.80 13.08
C GLY A 8 5.77 -4.28 12.27
N ALA A 9 6.95 -3.71 12.50
CA ALA A 9 8.17 -4.10 11.79
C ALA A 9 8.44 -5.63 11.82
N GLU A 10 8.08 -6.28 12.92
CA GLU A 10 8.25 -7.73 13.12
C GLU A 10 7.18 -8.61 12.41
N SER A 11 6.12 -8.00 11.85
CA SER A 11 5.05 -8.73 11.16
C SER A 11 5.46 -9.36 9.82
N GLY A 12 6.65 -8.99 9.32
CA GLY A 12 7.22 -9.50 8.08
C GLY A 12 6.28 -9.35 6.88
N TRP A 13 6.30 -10.34 5.98
CA TRP A 13 5.51 -10.35 4.75
C TRP A 13 3.99 -10.36 4.97
N LEU A 14 3.50 -10.90 6.09
CA LEU A 14 2.06 -10.88 6.39
C LEU A 14 1.55 -9.46 6.62
N GLY A 15 2.30 -8.63 7.36
CA GLY A 15 1.94 -7.22 7.54
C GLY A 15 1.96 -6.43 6.24
N VAL A 16 2.84 -6.79 5.30
CA VAL A 16 2.94 -6.14 3.99
C VAL A 16 1.71 -6.42 3.15
N VAL A 17 1.27 -7.69 3.10
CA VAL A 17 0.03 -8.07 2.38
C VAL A 17 -1.19 -7.41 3.00
N LEU A 18 -1.28 -7.36 4.33
CA LEU A 18 -2.39 -6.69 5.02
C LEU A 18 -2.40 -5.19 4.74
N ALA A 19 -1.26 -4.53 4.81
CA ALA A 19 -1.10 -3.12 4.48
C ALA A 19 -1.49 -2.81 3.02
N ALA A 20 -1.08 -3.68 2.08
CA ALA A 20 -1.43 -3.59 0.66
C ALA A 20 -2.94 -3.72 0.43
N ILE A 21 -3.61 -4.67 1.11
CA ILE A 21 -5.05 -4.86 1.00
C ILE A 21 -5.80 -3.64 1.54
N VAL A 22 -5.39 -3.15 2.72
CA VAL A 22 -6.01 -1.97 3.32
C VAL A 22 -5.84 -0.76 2.39
N GLY A 23 -4.62 -0.50 1.93
CA GLY A 23 -4.33 0.59 1.00
C GLY A 23 -5.19 0.51 -0.27
N ALA A 24 -5.26 -0.67 -0.90
CA ALA A 24 -6.03 -0.89 -2.13
C ALA A 24 -7.53 -0.61 -2.00
N ILE A 25 -8.14 -0.92 -0.85
CA ILE A 25 -9.59 -0.74 -0.63
C ILE A 25 -9.88 0.70 -0.19
N THR A 26 -8.95 1.34 0.50
CA THR A 26 -9.09 2.73 0.94
C THR A 26 -8.84 3.72 -0.18
N LEU A 27 -9.54 4.86 -0.15
CA LEU A 27 -9.23 6.00 -1.01
C LEU A 27 -9.07 7.23 -0.13
N ILE A 28 -7.82 7.58 0.16
CA ILE A 28 -7.44 8.70 1.01
C ILE A 28 -6.64 9.68 0.14
N PRO A 29 -6.96 10.98 0.17
CA PRO A 29 -6.15 11.97 -0.54
C PRO A 29 -4.70 12.00 -0.06
N GLY A 30 -3.76 12.29 -0.96
CA GLY A 30 -2.33 12.29 -0.65
C GLY A 30 -1.95 13.15 0.57
N PHE A 31 -2.60 14.30 0.76
CA PHE A 31 -2.33 15.20 1.89
C PHE A 31 -2.69 14.61 3.26
N VAL A 32 -3.60 13.62 3.32
CA VAL A 32 -3.91 12.87 4.54
C VAL A 32 -3.06 11.60 4.62
N ALA A 33 -2.77 10.98 3.48
CA ALA A 33 -2.04 9.72 3.40
C ALA A 33 -0.62 9.81 4.02
N PHE A 34 0.13 10.88 3.73
CA PHE A 34 1.50 11.02 4.25
C PHE A 34 1.55 11.23 5.78
N PRO A 35 0.73 12.11 6.39
CA PRO A 35 0.61 12.17 7.84
C PRO A 35 0.18 10.84 8.47
N THR A 36 -0.77 10.12 7.86
CA THR A 36 -1.19 8.80 8.34
C THR A 36 -0.03 7.80 8.32
N ALA A 37 0.75 7.78 7.24
CA ALA A 37 1.93 6.93 7.14
C ALA A 37 2.97 7.26 8.23
N ALA A 38 3.22 8.54 8.51
CA ALA A 38 4.11 8.96 9.58
C ALA A 38 3.60 8.51 10.97
N LEU A 39 2.29 8.61 11.22
CA LEU A 39 1.68 8.13 12.47
C LEU A 39 1.82 6.61 12.63
N LEU A 40 1.59 5.84 11.56
CA LEU A 40 1.74 4.38 11.58
C LEU A 40 3.21 3.98 11.79
N LEU A 41 4.15 4.67 11.15
CA LEU A 41 5.59 4.46 11.32
C LEU A 41 6.03 4.76 12.77
N ASN A 42 5.62 5.90 13.33
CA ASN A 42 5.86 6.24 14.74
C ASN A 42 5.19 5.25 15.72
N GLY A 43 4.08 4.64 15.29
CA GLY A 43 3.41 3.56 16.00
C GLY A 43 4.10 2.19 15.87
N GLY A 44 5.25 2.12 15.21
CA GLY A 44 6.10 0.95 15.04
C GLY A 44 5.78 0.07 13.82
N ALA A 45 5.02 0.59 12.85
CA ALA A 45 4.90 -0.08 11.55
C ALA A 45 6.24 -0.10 10.83
N GLY A 46 6.55 -1.17 10.08
CA GLY A 46 7.80 -1.22 9.32
C GLY A 46 7.73 -0.43 8.01
N TYR A 47 8.90 -0.02 7.51
CA TYR A 47 9.00 0.73 6.25
C TYR A 47 8.44 -0.03 5.05
N MET A 48 8.59 -1.36 5.02
CA MET A 48 8.03 -2.19 3.94
C MET A 48 6.49 -2.19 3.96
N GLN A 49 5.88 -2.24 5.14
CA GLN A 49 4.42 -2.18 5.34
C GLN A 49 3.88 -0.81 4.93
N ILE A 50 4.55 0.27 5.34
CA ILE A 50 4.18 1.63 4.92
C ILE A 50 4.32 1.81 3.41
N GLY A 51 5.40 1.31 2.83
CA GLY A 51 5.62 1.31 1.39
C GLY A 51 4.49 0.61 0.63
N ALA A 52 4.07 -0.57 1.09
CA ALA A 52 2.93 -1.30 0.51
C ALA A 52 1.60 -0.56 0.68
N PHE A 53 1.35 0.02 1.85
CA PHE A 53 0.14 0.81 2.10
C PHE A 53 0.02 2.02 1.18
N ILE A 54 1.04 2.89 1.12
CA ILE A 54 1.01 4.09 0.29
C ILE A 54 0.94 3.73 -1.21
N SER A 55 1.74 2.75 -1.63
CA SER A 55 1.81 2.37 -3.04
C SER A 55 0.49 1.77 -3.56
N THR A 56 -0.16 0.90 -2.78
CA THR A 56 -1.49 0.39 -3.13
C THR A 56 -2.57 1.46 -3.07
N LEU A 57 -2.57 2.31 -2.03
CA LEU A 57 -3.50 3.43 -1.87
C LEU A 57 -3.54 4.36 -3.09
N MET A 58 -2.38 4.60 -3.72
CA MET A 58 -2.25 5.52 -4.85
C MET A 58 -2.48 4.82 -6.20
N MET A 59 -2.02 3.58 -6.37
CA MET A 59 -2.03 2.93 -7.69
C MET A 59 -3.28 2.09 -7.94
N VAL A 60 -3.82 1.45 -6.91
CA VAL A 60 -4.95 0.53 -7.01
C VAL A 60 -6.24 1.32 -6.88
N GLY A 61 -7.04 1.29 -7.93
CA GLY A 61 -8.27 2.04 -8.06
C GLY A 61 -9.52 1.20 -7.79
N ILE A 62 -9.61 0.46 -6.68
CA ILE A 62 -10.83 -0.33 -6.37
C ILE A 62 -12.07 0.58 -6.33
N VAL A 63 -11.93 1.74 -5.66
CA VAL A 63 -13.02 2.73 -5.57
C VAL A 63 -13.30 3.40 -6.93
N THR A 64 -12.29 3.53 -7.79
CA THR A 64 -12.41 4.13 -9.12
C THR A 64 -12.73 3.11 -10.23
N LEU A 65 -12.86 1.82 -9.92
CA LEU A 65 -13.19 0.76 -10.89
C LEU A 65 -14.44 1.07 -11.74
N PRO A 66 -15.56 1.61 -11.21
CA PRO A 66 -16.73 1.94 -12.03
C PRO A 66 -16.42 2.98 -13.10
N VAL A 67 -15.58 3.96 -12.76
CA VAL A 67 -15.13 5.01 -13.68
C VAL A 67 -14.18 4.40 -14.72
N GLU A 68 -13.22 3.58 -14.29
CA GLU A 68 -12.27 2.91 -15.19
C GLU A 68 -12.98 1.99 -16.19
N PHE A 69 -14.02 1.27 -15.77
CA PHE A 69 -14.82 0.45 -16.68
C PHE A 69 -15.52 1.28 -17.77
N LYS A 70 -15.97 2.50 -17.43
CA LYS A 70 -16.65 3.39 -18.37
C LYS A 70 -15.69 4.02 -19.39
N TYR A 71 -14.48 4.40 -18.98
CA TYR A 71 -13.54 5.14 -19.83
C TYR A 71 -12.47 4.25 -20.49
N PHE A 72 -11.96 3.22 -19.81
CA PHE A 72 -10.87 2.37 -20.29
C PHE A 72 -11.34 1.00 -20.77
N GLY A 73 -12.56 0.60 -20.39
CA GLY A 73 -13.10 -0.73 -20.68
C GLY A 73 -12.69 -1.77 -19.64
N LYS A 74 -13.57 -2.76 -19.43
CA LYS A 74 -13.49 -3.72 -18.32
C LYS A 74 -12.18 -4.51 -18.27
N ARG A 75 -11.68 -4.99 -19.41
CA ARG A 75 -10.46 -5.80 -19.48
C ARG A 75 -9.24 -4.97 -19.05
N LEU A 76 -9.07 -3.77 -19.61
CA LEU A 76 -7.93 -2.91 -19.32
C LEU A 76 -7.92 -2.47 -17.85
N ALA A 77 -9.07 -2.08 -17.30
CA ALA A 77 -9.20 -1.70 -15.89
C ALA A 77 -8.81 -2.84 -14.92
N ILE A 78 -9.25 -4.07 -15.19
CA ILE A 78 -8.88 -5.24 -14.38
C ILE A 78 -7.38 -5.48 -14.43
N TYR A 79 -6.79 -5.53 -15.63
CA TYR A 79 -5.34 -5.71 -15.78
C TYR A 79 -4.57 -4.60 -15.07
N ARG A 80 -4.97 -3.33 -15.25
CA ARG A 80 -4.33 -2.17 -14.59
C ARG A 80 -4.27 -2.35 -13.08
N ASN A 81 -5.38 -2.71 -12.45
CA ASN A 81 -5.47 -2.86 -11.00
C ASN A 81 -4.68 -4.06 -10.48
N ILE A 82 -4.74 -5.20 -11.18
CA ILE A 82 -3.98 -6.39 -10.79
C ILE A 82 -2.48 -6.12 -10.90
N LEU A 83 -2.01 -5.56 -12.02
CA LEU A 83 -0.61 -5.21 -12.19
C LEU A 83 -0.16 -4.18 -11.16
N ALA A 84 -0.96 -3.14 -10.90
CA ALA A 84 -0.68 -2.15 -9.87
C ALA A 84 -0.56 -2.77 -8.47
N PHE A 85 -1.46 -3.70 -8.12
CA PHE A 85 -1.42 -4.38 -6.84
C PHE A 85 -0.15 -5.23 -6.69
N PHE A 86 0.23 -6.02 -7.70
CA PHE A 86 1.48 -6.79 -7.62
C PHE A 86 2.74 -5.90 -7.65
N PHE A 87 2.73 -4.84 -8.45
CA PHE A 87 3.83 -3.88 -8.53
C PHE A 87 4.06 -3.16 -7.19
N SER A 88 3.01 -2.94 -6.40
CA SER A 88 3.11 -2.35 -5.07
C SER A 88 4.04 -3.13 -4.13
N PHE A 89 4.10 -4.46 -4.24
CA PHE A 89 5.01 -5.29 -3.44
C PHE A 89 6.47 -5.11 -3.84
N LEU A 90 6.74 -4.90 -5.12
CA LEU A 90 8.09 -4.57 -5.60
C LEU A 90 8.53 -3.20 -5.03
N VAL A 91 7.65 -2.21 -5.08
CA VAL A 91 7.91 -0.87 -4.51
C VAL A 91 8.14 -0.97 -3.00
N ALA A 92 7.28 -1.69 -2.30
CA ALA A 92 7.41 -1.94 -0.86
C ALA A 92 8.76 -2.58 -0.52
N PHE A 93 9.14 -3.63 -1.26
CA PHE A 93 10.42 -4.31 -1.08
C PHE A 93 11.61 -3.38 -1.30
N VAL A 94 11.61 -2.57 -2.36
CA VAL A 94 12.66 -1.58 -2.62
C VAL A 94 12.73 -0.54 -1.51
N ILE A 95 11.59 -0.02 -1.04
CA ILE A 95 11.54 0.92 0.09
C ILE A 95 12.11 0.27 1.35
N GLY A 96 11.72 -0.97 1.64
CA GLY A 96 12.25 -1.72 2.78
C GLY A 96 13.78 -1.82 2.73
N GLN A 97 14.33 -2.26 1.59
CA GLN A 97 15.78 -2.39 1.40
C GLN A 97 16.52 -1.05 1.49
N VAL A 98 16.00 0.00 0.84
CA VAL A 98 16.63 1.33 0.89
C VAL A 98 16.65 1.88 2.32
N MET A 99 15.54 1.75 3.04
CA MET A 99 15.45 2.25 4.42
C MET A 99 16.29 1.43 5.41
N GLU A 100 16.42 0.13 5.19
CA GLU A 100 17.31 -0.75 5.98
C GLU A 100 18.80 -0.46 5.73
N VAL A 101 19.17 -0.01 4.53
CA VAL A 101 20.56 0.37 4.20
C VAL A 101 20.92 1.76 4.74
N VAL A 102 19.95 2.65 4.92
CA VAL A 102 20.15 4.05 5.34
C VAL A 102 20.20 4.22 6.87
N LEU A 103 19.65 3.27 7.63
CA LEU A 103 19.56 3.29 9.10
C LEU A 103 20.49 2.28 9.75
#